data_AF-A0A943SKK2-F1
#
_entry.id   AF-A0A943SKK2-F1
#
_cell.length_a   1.000
_cell.length_b   1.000
_cell.length_c   1.000
_cell.angle_alpha   90.00
_cell.angle_beta   90.00
_cell.angle_gamma   90.00
#
_symmetry.space_group_name_H-M   'P 1'
#
loop_
_entity.id
_entity.type
_entity.pdbx_description
1 polymer ?
#
loop_
_entity_poly.entity_id
_entity_poly.type
_entity_poly.pdbx_seq_one_letter_code
_entity_poly.pdbx_strand_id
1 'polypeptide(L)'
;MLTTVSSNAILAKSRAMYGRRLTERNYTELLNCHSVNEVANYLKNRTAYADIFEGTTTTDIHRGQLETMLKKRVFDQYASLCRYEMSIGQDFYQYFIVRSDIDQIMSCARFLSTGHPGDYLFAMPAFFNQHTKLDLYALAAVNSFESLLAALEGTPYYDMMHLFARKAPSEINFLDMEAVFQRYLYDRLEELIEKGFKGKDRKEVMSAVGMQ
;
A
#
# COMPACT_ATOMS: atom_id res chain seq x y z
N MET A 1 24.79 -14.07 -14.07
CA MET A 1 25.25 -12.72 -14.50
C MET A 1 24.10 -11.72 -14.50
N LEU A 2 22.96 -11.99 -15.16
CA LEU A 2 21.78 -11.09 -15.14
C LEU A 2 21.22 -10.85 -13.73
N THR A 3 21.13 -11.90 -12.91
CA THR A 3 20.66 -11.83 -11.51
C THR A 3 21.53 -10.91 -10.64
N THR A 4 22.85 -10.94 -10.80
CA THR A 4 23.81 -10.11 -10.05
C THR A 4 23.74 -8.63 -10.47
N VAL A 5 23.60 -8.36 -11.77
CA VAL A 5 23.49 -6.99 -12.29
C VAL A 5 22.17 -6.35 -11.87
N SER A 6 21.05 -7.07 -12.01
CA SER A 6 19.74 -6.57 -11.59
C SER A 6 19.62 -6.43 -10.06
N SER A 7 20.24 -7.33 -9.28
CA SER A 7 20.31 -7.17 -7.81
C SER A 7 21.09 -5.90 -7.40
N ASN A 8 22.19 -5.60 -8.08
CA ASN A 8 22.94 -4.36 -7.83
C ASN A 8 22.16 -3.10 -8.25
N ALA A 9 21.36 -3.20 -9.32
CA ALA A 9 20.48 -2.12 -9.74
C ALA A 9 19.37 -1.83 -8.72
N ILE A 10 18.74 -2.87 -8.15
CA ILE A 10 17.78 -2.74 -7.04
C ILE A 10 18.46 -2.07 -5.85
N LEU A 11 19.63 -2.56 -5.43
CA LEU A 11 20.37 -2.00 -4.30
C LEU A 11 20.71 -0.51 -4.51
N ALA A 12 21.24 -0.15 -5.68
CA ALA A 12 21.57 1.22 -6.01
C ALA A 12 20.34 2.13 -5.97
N LYS A 13 19.21 1.66 -6.53
CA LYS A 13 17.94 2.39 -6.51
C LYS A 13 17.38 2.56 -5.11
N SER A 14 17.37 1.49 -4.31
CA SER A 14 16.93 1.52 -2.91
C SER A 14 17.77 2.49 -2.09
N ARG A 15 19.10 2.50 -2.27
CA ARG A 15 19.98 3.49 -1.62
C ARG A 15 19.70 4.92 -2.09
N ALA A 16 19.47 5.13 -3.38
CA ALA A 16 19.13 6.45 -3.92
C ALA A 16 17.75 6.96 -3.44
N MET A 17 16.79 6.07 -3.21
CA MET A 17 15.50 6.40 -2.58
C MET A 17 15.70 6.74 -1.10
N TYR A 18 16.45 5.92 -0.35
CA TYR A 18 16.75 6.16 1.06
C TYR A 18 17.52 7.46 1.31
N GLY A 19 18.45 7.82 0.43
CA GLY A 19 19.19 9.08 0.48
C GLY A 19 18.31 10.31 0.27
N ARG A 20 17.13 10.15 -0.34
CA ARG A 20 16.15 11.20 -0.62
C ARG A 20 15.00 11.28 0.41
N ARG A 21 15.03 10.45 1.45
CA ARG A 21 14.04 10.49 2.54
C ARG A 21 14.08 11.82 3.27
N LEU A 22 12.97 12.17 3.92
CA LEU A 22 12.93 13.32 4.82
C LEU A 22 13.89 13.08 6.00
N THR A 23 14.68 14.10 6.29
CA THR A 23 15.60 14.13 7.42
C THR A 23 14.93 14.72 8.65
N GLU A 24 15.56 14.58 9.81
CA GLU A 24 15.12 15.24 11.05
C GLU A 24 14.88 16.74 10.85
N ARG A 25 15.82 17.42 10.18
CA ARG A 25 15.67 18.84 9.83
C ARG A 25 14.41 19.10 9.00
N ASN A 26 14.10 18.24 8.02
CA ASN A 26 12.88 18.41 7.24
C ASN A 26 11.63 18.30 8.11
N TYR A 27 11.60 17.35 9.05
CA TYR A 27 10.50 17.24 10.00
C TYR A 27 10.40 18.46 10.91
N THR A 28 11.52 19.00 11.42
CA THR A 28 11.52 20.25 12.19
C THR A 28 10.94 21.42 11.39
N GLU A 29 11.35 21.58 10.13
CA GLU A 29 10.83 22.65 9.27
C GLU A 29 9.34 22.44 8.95
N LEU A 30 8.89 21.19 8.74
CA LEU A 30 7.47 20.85 8.56
C LEU A 30 6.60 21.15 9.79
N LEU A 31 7.13 20.91 11.00
CA LEU A 31 6.43 21.23 12.26
C LEU A 31 6.20 22.74 12.44
N ASN A 32 7.01 23.57 11.79
CA ASN A 32 6.86 25.02 11.80
C ASN A 32 5.91 25.55 10.72
N CYS A 33 5.35 24.69 9.85
CA CYS A 33 4.32 25.09 8.90
C CYS A 33 2.97 25.30 9.61
N HIS A 34 2.27 26.38 9.28
CA HIS A 34 1.00 26.76 9.91
C HIS A 34 -0.24 26.39 9.08
N SER A 35 -0.05 25.87 7.87
CA SER A 35 -1.14 25.48 6.98
C SER A 35 -0.79 24.30 6.07
N VAL A 36 -1.83 23.64 5.52
CA VAL A 36 -1.65 22.55 4.54
C VAL A 36 -0.94 23.06 3.28
N ASN A 37 -1.24 24.28 2.84
CA ASN A 37 -0.59 24.90 1.69
C ASN A 37 0.90 25.15 1.95
N GLU A 38 1.29 25.55 3.16
CA GLU A 38 2.70 25.67 3.55
C GLU A 38 3.42 24.32 3.54
N VAL A 39 2.79 23.28 4.08
CA VAL A 39 3.33 21.91 4.03
C VAL A 39 3.52 21.45 2.58
N ALA A 40 2.52 21.64 1.73
CA ALA A 40 2.59 21.29 0.31
C ALA A 40 3.72 22.05 -0.41
N ASN A 41 3.84 23.36 -0.17
CA ASN A 41 4.91 24.18 -0.72
C ASN A 41 6.30 23.75 -0.23
N TYR A 42 6.42 23.39 1.05
CA TYR A 42 7.65 22.88 1.62
C TYR A 42 8.08 21.58 0.94
N LEU A 43 7.17 20.61 0.87
CA LEU A 43 7.41 19.31 0.24
C LEU A 43 7.79 19.49 -1.24
N LYS A 44 7.07 20.34 -1.98
CA LYS A 44 7.35 20.61 -3.39
C LYS A 44 8.72 21.22 -3.63
N ASN A 45 9.10 22.23 -2.85
CA ASN A 45 10.26 23.07 -3.19
C ASN A 45 11.55 22.68 -2.47
N ARG A 46 11.46 21.95 -1.34
CA ARG A 46 12.61 21.70 -0.45
C ARG A 46 12.90 20.23 -0.20
N THR A 47 12.19 19.33 -0.87
CA THR A 47 12.35 17.89 -0.65
C THR A 47 12.30 17.11 -1.95
N ALA A 48 12.52 15.80 -1.88
CA ALA A 48 12.38 14.94 -3.05
C ALA A 48 10.95 14.84 -3.58
N TYR A 49 9.93 15.34 -2.87
CA TYR A 49 8.51 15.25 -3.24
C TYR A 49 8.07 16.26 -4.32
N ALA A 50 8.98 16.97 -4.99
CA ALA A 50 8.63 17.89 -6.07
C ALA A 50 7.80 17.23 -7.18
N ASP A 51 8.14 16.00 -7.53
CA ASP A 51 7.55 15.17 -8.58
C ASP A 51 6.04 14.99 -8.44
N ILE A 52 5.53 14.82 -7.21
CA ILE A 52 4.10 14.56 -7.02
C ILE A 52 3.22 15.79 -7.26
N PHE A 53 3.81 16.99 -7.30
CA PHE A 53 3.08 18.25 -7.52
C PHE A 53 3.16 18.73 -8.97
N GLU A 54 3.74 17.95 -9.88
CA GLU A 54 3.72 18.27 -11.32
C GLU A 54 2.26 18.33 -11.83
N GLY A 55 1.93 19.41 -12.54
CA GLY A 55 0.56 19.64 -13.03
C GLY A 55 -0.47 20.05 -11.97
N THR A 56 -0.07 20.26 -10.71
CA THR A 56 -0.96 20.69 -9.62
C THR A 56 -0.48 22.00 -8.99
N THR A 57 -1.39 22.96 -8.81
CA THR A 57 -1.09 24.19 -8.07
C THR A 57 -1.18 23.93 -6.57
N THR A 58 -0.23 24.45 -5.79
CA THR A 58 -0.19 24.28 -4.33
C THR A 58 -1.07 25.29 -3.58
N THR A 59 -1.58 26.31 -4.26
CA THR A 59 -2.65 27.16 -3.75
C THR A 59 -3.95 26.37 -3.80
N ASP A 60 -4.50 26.06 -2.63
CA ASP A 60 -5.78 25.37 -2.40
C ASP A 60 -5.73 23.83 -2.39
N ILE A 61 -4.59 23.26 -2.00
CA ILE A 61 -4.53 21.81 -1.72
C ILE A 61 -5.18 21.51 -0.37
N HIS A 62 -6.23 20.68 -0.39
CA HIS A 62 -6.83 20.17 0.84
C HIS A 62 -6.01 19.02 1.43
N ARG A 63 -6.12 18.81 2.76
CA ARG A 63 -5.42 17.75 3.49
C ARG A 63 -5.61 16.37 2.84
N GLY A 64 -6.85 15.99 2.51
CA GLY A 64 -7.15 14.70 1.89
C GLY A 64 -6.53 14.53 0.49
N GLN A 65 -6.45 15.61 -0.29
CA GLN A 65 -5.78 15.59 -1.59
C GLN A 65 -4.27 15.39 -1.43
N LEU A 66 -3.64 16.13 -0.51
CA LEU A 66 -2.21 15.98 -0.22
C LEU A 66 -1.88 14.55 0.25
N GLU A 67 -2.66 13.99 1.16
CA GLU A 67 -2.48 12.61 1.63
C GLU A 67 -2.61 11.60 0.48
N THR A 68 -3.58 11.81 -0.41
CA THR A 68 -3.78 10.93 -1.58
C THR A 68 -2.56 10.98 -2.51
N MET A 69 -2.02 12.16 -2.78
CA MET A 69 -0.82 12.33 -3.60
C MET A 69 0.41 11.68 -2.95
N LEU A 70 0.58 11.84 -1.64
CA LEU A 70 1.67 11.21 -0.87
C LEU A 70 1.57 9.68 -0.88
N LYS A 71 0.36 9.13 -0.67
CA LYS A 71 0.11 7.69 -0.73
C LYS A 71 0.39 7.13 -2.13
N LYS A 72 -0.07 7.82 -3.18
CA LYS A 72 0.19 7.43 -4.57
C LYS A 72 1.69 7.31 -4.85
N ARG A 73 2.50 8.25 -4.35
CA ARG A 73 3.96 8.20 -4.49
C ARG A 73 4.58 6.93 -3.91
N VAL A 74 4.10 6.50 -2.74
CA VAL A 74 4.59 5.28 -2.09
C VAL A 74 4.32 4.07 -3.00
N PHE A 75 3.13 3.98 -3.59
CA PHE A 75 2.83 2.93 -4.56
C PHE A 75 3.70 3.02 -5.82
N ASP A 76 3.95 4.21 -6.34
CA ASP A 76 4.83 4.40 -7.51
C ASP A 76 6.26 3.92 -7.21
N GLN A 77 6.77 4.20 -6.01
CA GLN A 77 8.07 3.71 -5.54
C GLN A 77 8.09 2.18 -5.43
N TYR A 78 7.06 1.56 -4.84
CA TYR A 78 6.93 0.10 -4.76
C TYR A 78 6.90 -0.54 -6.14
N ALA A 79 6.03 -0.06 -7.04
CA ALA A 79 5.96 -0.56 -8.42
C ALA A 79 7.33 -0.46 -9.13
N SER A 80 8.05 0.63 -8.87
CA SER A 80 9.38 0.86 -9.41
C SER A 80 10.44 -0.11 -8.90
N LEU A 81 10.32 -0.62 -7.67
CA LEU A 81 11.21 -1.64 -7.10
C LEU A 81 10.78 -3.05 -7.54
N CYS A 82 9.48 -3.34 -7.51
CA CYS A 82 8.91 -4.63 -7.90
C CYS A 82 9.27 -5.00 -9.33
N ARG A 83 9.23 -4.05 -10.29
CA ARG A 83 9.65 -4.33 -11.67
C ARG A 83 11.07 -4.86 -11.82
N TYR A 84 12.00 -4.42 -10.97
CA TYR A 84 13.38 -4.93 -10.99
C TYR A 84 13.46 -6.30 -10.32
N GLU A 85 12.71 -6.50 -9.25
CA GLU A 85 12.67 -7.76 -8.51
C GLU A 85 12.05 -8.90 -9.33
N MET A 86 10.97 -8.61 -10.07
CA MET A 86 10.42 -9.53 -11.08
C MET A 86 11.46 -9.90 -12.16
N SER A 87 12.32 -8.96 -12.56
CA SER A 87 13.36 -9.23 -13.58
C SER A 87 14.43 -10.23 -13.13
N ILE A 88 14.56 -10.46 -11.81
CA ILE A 88 15.46 -11.48 -11.24
C ILE A 88 14.73 -12.76 -10.85
N GLY A 89 13.44 -12.89 -11.19
CA GLY A 89 12.64 -14.09 -10.94
C GLY A 89 12.28 -14.31 -9.47
N GLN A 90 12.26 -13.23 -8.68
CA GLN A 90 11.81 -13.28 -7.30
C GLN A 90 10.31 -12.91 -7.24
N ASP A 91 9.59 -13.47 -6.26
CA ASP A 91 8.14 -13.33 -6.08
C ASP A 91 7.77 -12.39 -4.92
N PHE A 92 8.74 -11.77 -4.27
CA PHE A 92 8.54 -10.96 -3.06
C PHE A 92 7.64 -9.75 -3.32
N TYR A 93 7.54 -9.25 -4.56
CA TYR A 93 6.58 -8.21 -4.92
C TYR A 93 5.12 -8.56 -4.57
N GLN A 94 4.77 -9.85 -4.53
CA GLN A 94 3.42 -10.31 -4.21
C GLN A 94 2.96 -9.86 -2.82
N TYR A 95 3.89 -9.66 -1.87
CA TYR A 95 3.58 -9.09 -0.55
C TYR A 95 2.92 -7.71 -0.69
N PHE A 96 3.46 -6.84 -1.56
CA PHE A 96 2.91 -5.51 -1.75
C PHE A 96 1.55 -5.56 -2.43
N ILE A 97 1.32 -6.53 -3.33
CA ILE A 97 -0.01 -6.75 -3.94
C ILE A 97 -1.02 -7.13 -2.85
N VAL A 98 -0.72 -8.15 -2.03
CA VAL A 98 -1.62 -8.62 -0.98
C VAL A 98 -1.92 -7.53 0.05
N ARG A 99 -0.90 -6.78 0.48
CA ARG A 99 -1.08 -5.64 1.38
C ARG A 99 -2.00 -4.58 0.77
N SER A 100 -1.79 -4.28 -0.51
CA SER A 100 -2.58 -3.28 -1.20
C SER A 100 -4.04 -3.72 -1.38
N ASP A 101 -4.28 -5.00 -1.64
CA ASP A 101 -5.62 -5.57 -1.75
C ASP A 101 -6.35 -5.46 -0.40
N ILE A 102 -5.69 -5.80 0.71
CA ILE A 102 -6.23 -5.63 2.07
C ILE A 102 -6.59 -4.15 2.33
N ASP A 103 -5.72 -3.21 1.97
CA ASP A 103 -5.97 -1.78 2.14
C ASP A 103 -7.22 -1.32 1.35
N GLN A 104 -7.46 -1.87 0.15
CA GLN A 104 -8.67 -1.58 -0.65
C GLN A 104 -9.92 -2.12 0.02
N ILE A 105 -9.89 -3.38 0.46
CA ILE A 105 -11.02 -4.06 1.11
C ILE A 105 -11.39 -3.34 2.41
N MET A 106 -10.41 -3.05 3.26
CA MET A 106 -10.64 -2.33 4.52
C MET A 106 -11.16 -0.91 4.29
N SER A 107 -10.73 -0.25 3.21
CA SER A 107 -11.24 1.08 2.87
C SER A 107 -12.69 1.02 2.38
N CYS A 108 -13.02 0.07 1.50
CA CYS A 108 -14.40 -0.17 1.06
C CYS A 108 -15.32 -0.49 2.26
N ALA A 109 -14.91 -1.40 3.14
CA ALA A 109 -15.66 -1.74 4.35
C ALA A 109 -15.87 -0.54 5.29
N ARG A 110 -14.87 0.33 5.45
CA ARG A 110 -14.99 1.56 6.24
C ARG A 110 -16.04 2.51 5.66
N PHE A 111 -15.97 2.83 4.38
CA PHE A 111 -16.95 3.70 3.72
C PHE A 111 -18.37 3.13 3.75
N LEU A 112 -18.50 1.82 3.62
CA LEU A 112 -19.78 1.14 3.79
C LEU A 112 -20.34 1.34 5.21
N SER A 113 -19.52 1.14 6.25
CA SER A 113 -19.97 1.30 7.64
C SER A 113 -20.34 2.72 8.05
N THR A 114 -19.75 3.73 7.41
CA THR A 114 -20.08 5.14 7.66
C THR A 114 -21.30 5.60 6.86
N GLY A 115 -21.93 4.73 6.08
CA GLY A 115 -23.11 5.05 5.26
C GLY A 115 -22.80 5.82 3.98
N HIS A 116 -21.53 5.88 3.57
CA HIS A 116 -21.07 6.59 2.38
C HIS A 116 -20.33 5.66 1.39
N PRO A 117 -20.94 4.54 0.96
CA PRO A 117 -20.25 3.57 0.09
C PRO A 117 -19.81 4.18 -1.26
N GLY A 118 -20.56 5.15 -1.79
CA GLY A 118 -20.23 5.85 -3.04
C GLY A 118 -18.98 6.75 -2.98
N ASP A 119 -18.46 7.03 -1.78
CA ASP A 119 -17.23 7.81 -1.60
C ASP A 119 -15.97 6.95 -1.76
N TYR A 120 -16.11 5.61 -1.80
CA TYR A 120 -15.00 4.72 -2.07
C TYR A 120 -14.52 4.89 -3.52
N LEU A 121 -13.31 5.43 -3.67
CA LEU A 121 -12.61 5.57 -4.93
C LEU A 121 -11.29 4.81 -4.86
N PHE A 122 -11.13 3.78 -5.69
CA PHE A 122 -9.84 3.11 -5.83
C PHE A 122 -8.91 3.97 -6.70
N ALA A 123 -7.67 4.11 -6.26
CA ALA A 123 -6.62 4.79 -7.02
C ALA A 123 -5.32 4.00 -6.88
N MET A 124 -5.18 2.95 -7.70
CA MET A 124 -3.98 2.11 -7.73
C MET A 124 -3.13 2.46 -8.94
N PRO A 125 -1.79 2.47 -8.83
CA PRO A 125 -0.94 2.50 -10.01
C PRO A 125 -1.16 1.28 -10.89
N ALA A 126 -0.94 1.46 -12.20
CA ALA A 126 -1.18 0.44 -13.22
C ALA A 126 -0.52 -0.92 -12.91
N PHE A 127 0.67 -0.89 -12.30
CA PHE A 127 1.37 -2.10 -11.86
C PHE A 127 0.52 -2.97 -10.92
N PHE A 128 -0.08 -2.37 -9.89
CA PHE A 128 -0.88 -3.13 -8.92
C PHE A 128 -2.17 -3.63 -9.56
N ASN A 129 -2.82 -2.81 -10.38
CA ASN A 129 -4.03 -3.20 -11.10
C ASN A 129 -3.80 -4.40 -12.04
N GLN A 130 -2.59 -4.56 -12.58
CA GLN A 130 -2.24 -5.71 -13.44
C GLN A 130 -1.96 -7.01 -12.66
N HIS A 131 -1.76 -6.93 -11.34
CA HIS A 131 -1.31 -8.05 -10.52
C HIS A 131 -2.28 -8.42 -9.39
N THR A 132 -3.22 -7.54 -9.04
CA THR A 132 -4.30 -7.85 -8.11
C THR A 132 -5.28 -8.87 -8.71
N LYS A 133 -5.92 -9.64 -7.84
CA LYS A 133 -7.06 -10.50 -8.21
C LYS A 133 -8.41 -9.85 -7.90
N LEU A 134 -8.41 -8.66 -7.30
CA LEU A 134 -9.63 -7.94 -6.98
C LEU A 134 -10.26 -7.38 -8.25
N ASP A 135 -11.58 -7.54 -8.37
CA ASP A 135 -12.36 -6.74 -9.30
C ASP A 135 -12.61 -5.36 -8.69
N LEU A 136 -11.75 -4.41 -9.04
CA LEU A 136 -11.82 -3.04 -8.52
C LEU A 136 -13.11 -2.32 -8.94
N TYR A 137 -13.70 -2.69 -10.09
CA TYR A 137 -14.97 -2.12 -10.53
C TYR A 137 -16.14 -2.68 -9.71
N ALA A 138 -16.12 -3.99 -9.43
CA ALA A 138 -17.09 -4.60 -8.52
C ALA A 138 -16.99 -3.99 -7.12
N LEU A 139 -15.77 -3.79 -6.60
CA LEU A 139 -15.53 -3.12 -5.31
C LEU A 139 -16.05 -1.67 -5.29
N ALA A 140 -15.89 -0.92 -6.39
CA ALA A 140 -16.43 0.43 -6.51
C ALA A 140 -17.97 0.48 -6.54
N ALA A 141 -18.63 -0.62 -6.92
CA ALA A 141 -20.08 -0.74 -6.97
C ALA A 141 -20.71 -1.28 -5.67
N VAL A 142 -19.89 -1.64 -4.67
CA VAL A 142 -20.35 -2.17 -3.38
C VAL A 142 -21.23 -1.16 -2.65
N ASN A 143 -22.38 -1.61 -2.15
CA ASN A 143 -23.33 -0.80 -1.39
C ASN A 143 -23.89 -1.49 -0.13
N SER A 144 -23.49 -2.73 0.09
CA SER A 144 -23.92 -3.61 1.18
C SER A 144 -22.82 -4.62 1.50
N PHE A 145 -22.85 -5.22 2.69
CA PHE A 145 -21.83 -6.19 3.09
C PHE A 145 -21.90 -7.45 2.21
N GLU A 146 -23.10 -7.84 1.81
CA GLU A 146 -23.35 -8.94 0.89
C GLU A 146 -22.74 -8.66 -0.49
N SER A 147 -22.89 -7.44 -1.02
CA SER A 147 -22.23 -7.05 -2.27
C SER A 147 -20.71 -7.00 -2.15
N LEU A 148 -20.17 -6.64 -0.98
CA LEU A 148 -18.73 -6.69 -0.71
C LEU A 148 -18.23 -8.14 -0.74
N LEU A 149 -18.92 -9.07 -0.10
CA LEU A 149 -18.58 -10.50 -0.16
C LEU A 149 -18.63 -11.01 -1.59
N ALA A 150 -19.68 -10.67 -2.35
CA ALA A 150 -19.80 -11.07 -3.75
C ALA A 150 -18.64 -10.55 -4.61
N ALA A 151 -18.21 -9.29 -4.39
CA ALA A 151 -17.07 -8.70 -5.09
C ALA A 151 -15.72 -9.38 -4.76
N LEU A 152 -15.66 -10.13 -3.65
CA LEU A 152 -14.47 -10.87 -3.22
C LEU A 152 -14.51 -12.36 -3.59
N GLU A 153 -15.58 -12.84 -4.21
CA GLU A 153 -15.73 -14.24 -4.58
C GLU A 153 -14.58 -14.72 -5.48
N GLY A 154 -14.08 -15.93 -5.23
CA GLY A 154 -12.91 -16.48 -5.94
C GLY A 154 -11.55 -15.91 -5.49
N THR A 155 -11.54 -14.98 -4.53
CA THR A 155 -10.32 -14.48 -3.89
C THR A 155 -10.15 -15.12 -2.50
N PRO A 156 -8.92 -15.22 -1.97
CA PRO A 156 -8.70 -15.69 -0.59
C PRO A 156 -9.33 -14.77 0.47
N TYR A 157 -9.70 -13.55 0.10
CA TYR A 157 -10.29 -12.57 1.01
C TYR A 157 -11.77 -12.83 1.30
N TYR A 158 -12.45 -13.61 0.46
CA TYR A 158 -13.87 -13.97 0.65
C TYR A 158 -14.08 -14.62 2.02
N ASP A 159 -13.36 -15.72 2.28
CA ASP A 159 -13.54 -16.51 3.50
C ASP A 159 -13.24 -15.68 4.75
N MET A 160 -12.21 -14.83 4.68
CA MET A 160 -11.83 -13.92 5.77
C MET A 160 -12.93 -12.91 6.08
N MET A 161 -13.53 -12.30 5.04
CA MET A 161 -14.62 -11.34 5.21
C MET A 161 -15.92 -12.02 5.59
N HIS A 162 -16.16 -13.25 5.13
CA HIS A 162 -17.35 -14.03 5.41
C HIS A 162 -17.49 -14.33 6.92
N LEU A 163 -16.39 -14.40 7.68
CA LEU A 163 -16.40 -14.49 9.14
C LEU A 163 -17.23 -13.37 9.81
N PHE A 164 -17.41 -12.24 9.14
CA PHE A 164 -18.10 -11.06 9.65
C PHE A 164 -19.50 -10.87 9.05
N ALA A 165 -19.96 -11.75 8.14
CA ALA A 165 -21.24 -11.63 7.42
C ALA A 165 -22.49 -11.62 8.31
N ARG A 166 -22.40 -12.19 9.52
CA ARG A 166 -23.52 -12.28 10.46
C ARG A 166 -23.62 -11.10 11.42
N LYS A 167 -22.67 -10.17 11.38
CA LYS A 167 -22.65 -8.98 12.23
C LYS A 167 -23.33 -7.86 11.47
N ALA A 168 -24.21 -7.10 12.12
CA ALA A 168 -24.70 -5.86 11.51
C ALA A 168 -23.50 -4.93 11.20
N PRO A 169 -23.53 -4.07 10.16
CA PRO A 169 -22.41 -3.18 9.85
C PRO A 169 -21.92 -2.33 11.04
N SER A 170 -22.83 -1.98 11.96
CA SER A 170 -22.54 -1.27 13.22
C SER A 170 -21.92 -2.14 14.32
N GLU A 171 -21.99 -3.47 14.20
CA GLU A 171 -21.43 -4.46 15.11
C GLU A 171 -20.11 -5.05 14.60
N ILE A 172 -19.71 -4.68 13.39
CA ILE A 172 -18.43 -5.05 12.81
C ILE A 172 -17.32 -4.34 13.58
N ASN A 173 -16.56 -5.13 14.34
CA ASN A 173 -15.33 -4.66 14.94
C ASN A 173 -14.22 -4.66 13.88
N PHE A 174 -13.89 -3.46 13.38
CA PHE A 174 -12.80 -3.28 12.41
C PHE A 174 -11.45 -3.77 12.91
N LEU A 175 -11.21 -3.79 14.22
CA LEU A 175 -9.98 -4.35 14.80
C LEU A 175 -9.90 -5.86 14.59
N ASP A 176 -11.02 -6.57 14.69
CA ASP A 176 -11.06 -8.02 14.45
C ASP A 176 -10.78 -8.32 12.97
N MET A 177 -11.39 -7.54 12.06
CA MET A 177 -11.12 -7.66 10.62
C MET A 177 -9.66 -7.38 10.30
N GLU A 178 -9.12 -6.29 10.85
CA GLU A 178 -7.73 -5.92 10.65
C GLU A 178 -6.79 -7.01 11.18
N ALA A 179 -7.08 -7.61 12.34
CA ALA A 179 -6.29 -8.70 12.89
C ALA A 179 -6.29 -9.95 11.97
N VAL A 180 -7.44 -10.31 11.40
CA VAL A 180 -7.54 -11.44 10.44
C VAL A 180 -6.70 -11.16 9.20
N PHE A 181 -6.80 -9.95 8.62
CA PHE A 181 -6.02 -9.60 7.44
C PHE A 181 -4.53 -9.44 7.72
N GLN A 182 -4.16 -8.87 8.87
CA GLN A 182 -2.75 -8.77 9.30
C GLN A 182 -2.16 -10.17 9.45
N ARG A 183 -2.89 -11.11 10.08
CA ARG A 183 -2.45 -12.50 10.19
C ARG A 183 -2.19 -13.10 8.81
N TYR A 184 -3.14 -12.99 7.89
CA TYR A 184 -2.97 -13.47 6.52
C TYR A 184 -1.77 -12.82 5.82
N LEU A 185 -1.60 -11.51 5.95
CA LEU A 185 -0.48 -10.79 5.36
C LEU A 185 0.87 -11.31 5.88
N TYR A 186 0.98 -11.58 7.19
CA TYR A 186 2.17 -12.16 7.79
C TYR A 186 2.40 -13.60 7.33
N ASP A 187 1.39 -14.46 7.33
CA ASP A 187 1.53 -15.84 6.83
C ASP A 187 2.03 -15.84 5.37
N ARG A 188 1.51 -14.96 4.52
CA ARG A 188 2.00 -14.78 3.14
C ARG A 188 3.42 -14.24 3.05
N LEU A 189 3.79 -13.31 3.93
CA LEU A 189 5.15 -12.77 3.99
C LEU A 189 6.15 -13.88 4.36
N GLU A 190 5.81 -14.72 5.33
CA GLU A 190 6.64 -15.85 5.74
C GLU A 190 6.86 -16.84 4.59
N GLU A 191 5.79 -17.28 3.92
CA GLU A 191 5.85 -18.16 2.75
C GLU A 191 6.76 -17.60 1.65
N LEU A 192 6.64 -16.30 1.34
CA LEU A 192 7.46 -15.63 0.33
C LEU A 192 8.94 -15.59 0.74
N ILE A 193 9.22 -15.35 2.03
CA ILE A 193 10.59 -15.32 2.55
C ILE A 193 11.22 -16.72 2.49
N GLU A 194 10.49 -17.75 2.92
CA GLU A 194 10.97 -19.13 2.92
C GLU A 194 11.27 -19.65 1.51
N LYS A 195 10.43 -19.31 0.54
CA LYS A 195 10.58 -19.68 -0.87
C LYS A 195 11.70 -18.89 -1.55
N GLY A 196 11.76 -17.58 -1.33
CA GLY A 196 12.64 -16.66 -2.06
C GLY A 196 14.08 -16.57 -1.54
N PHE A 197 14.29 -16.83 -0.24
CA PHE A 197 15.58 -16.63 0.44
C PHE A 197 16.07 -17.89 1.14
N LYS A 198 17.41 -18.05 1.25
CA LYS A 198 18.04 -19.23 1.87
C LYS A 198 19.14 -18.82 2.85
N GLY A 199 19.42 -19.70 3.80
CA GLY A 199 20.57 -19.56 4.71
C GLY A 199 20.56 -18.25 5.50
N LYS A 200 21.64 -17.49 5.39
CA LYS A 200 21.83 -16.23 6.12
C LYS A 200 20.86 -15.13 5.66
N ASP A 201 20.65 -15.00 4.36
CA ASP A 201 19.78 -13.96 3.79
C ASP A 201 18.35 -14.08 4.31
N ARG A 202 17.83 -15.31 4.44
CA ARG A 202 16.52 -15.56 5.03
C ARG A 202 16.42 -15.02 6.46
N LYS A 203 17.42 -15.32 7.29
CA LYS A 203 17.44 -14.86 8.69
C LYS A 203 17.53 -13.34 8.79
N GLU A 204 18.34 -12.72 7.93
CA GLU A 204 18.45 -11.26 7.88
C GLU A 204 17.14 -10.61 7.45
N VAL A 205 16.46 -11.15 6.44
CA VAL A 205 15.15 -10.64 6.00
C VAL A 205 14.07 -10.83 7.07
N MET A 206 13.95 -12.02 7.67
CA MET A 206 13.00 -12.28 8.76
C MET A 206 13.19 -11.30 9.92
N SER A 207 14.45 -11.12 10.34
CA SER A 207 14.78 -10.15 11.40
C SER A 207 14.43 -8.71 10.99
N ALA A 208 14.64 -8.32 9.74
CA ALA A 208 14.34 -6.97 9.26
C ALA A 208 12.83 -6.68 9.22
N VAL A 209 11.99 -7.69 8.98
CA VAL A 209 10.53 -7.56 8.97
C VAL A 209 9.89 -7.81 10.35
N GLY A 210 10.70 -8.04 11.39
CA GLY A 210 10.23 -8.24 12.76
C GLY A 210 9.62 -9.62 13.01
N MET A 211 9.92 -10.60 12.16
CA MET A 211 9.54 -12.01 12.34
C MET A 211 10.72 -12.74 13.00
N GLN A 212 10.57 -13.10 14.27
CA GLN A 212 11.57 -13.85 15.05
C GLN A 212 11.07 -15.24 15.38
#